data_AF-A0A7W1G7J0-F1
#
_entry.id   AF-A0A7W1G7J0-F1
#
_cell.length_a   1.000
_cell.length_b   1.000
_cell.length_c   1.000
_cell.angle_alpha   90.00
_cell.angle_beta   90.00
_cell.angle_gamma   90.00
#
_symmetry.space_group_name_H-M   'P 1'
#
loop_
_entity.id
_entity.type
_entity.pdbx_description
1 polymer ?
#
loop_
_entity_poly.entity_id
_entity_poly.type
_entity_poly.pdbx_seq_one_letter_code
_entity_poly.pdbx_strand_id
1 'polypeptide(L)'
;GARLIDTPGMRECAITGLGPLDVSLLYPDIAALHQSCHFKDCSHVHEPDCAVRRAAESGALAETRYDSYLSIILEDLAASP
;
A
#
# COMPACT_ATOMS: atom_id res chain seq x y z
N GLY A 1 37.97 -0.11 6.80
CA GLY A 1 37.41 1.23 7.05
C GLY A 1 35.97 1.23 6.61
N ALA A 2 35.04 1.49 7.52
CA ALA A 2 33.61 1.57 7.20
C ALA A 2 33.29 3.01 6.76
N ARG A 3 32.56 3.15 5.66
CA ARG A 3 32.09 4.44 5.15
C ARG A 3 30.69 4.65 5.69
N LEU A 4 30.53 5.53 6.67
CA LEU A 4 29.23 5.93 7.18
C LEU A 4 28.61 6.90 6.18
N ILE A 5 27.49 6.52 5.57
CA ILE A 5 26.68 7.43 4.77
C ILE A 5 25.74 8.14 5.74
N ASP A 6 26.05 9.40 6.03
CA ASP A 6 25.16 10.31 6.74
C ASP A 6 24.23 10.93 5.70
N THR A 7 22.96 10.53 5.67
CA THR A 7 21.99 11.09 4.72
C THR A 7 21.28 12.27 5.40
N PRO A 8 21.61 13.52 5.04
CA PRO A 8 20.97 14.67 5.65
C PRO A 8 19.52 14.75 5.13
N GLY A 9 18.54 14.54 6.01
CA GLY A 9 17.17 14.95 5.77
C GLY A 9 16.38 14.13 4.74
N MET A 10 16.16 12.84 5.00
CA MET A 10 15.19 12.02 4.25
C MET A 10 13.72 12.36 4.59
N ARG A 11 13.34 13.64 4.72
CA ARG A 11 11.98 14.01 5.16
C ARG A 11 10.90 13.83 4.09
N GLU A 12 11.29 13.85 2.81
CA GLU A 12 10.34 13.85 1.69
C GLU A 12 10.82 12.88 0.61
N CYS A 13 10.65 11.58 0.86
CA CYS A 13 10.67 10.60 -0.22
C CYS A 13 9.22 10.37 -0.63
N ALA A 14 8.67 11.29 -1.42
CA ALA A 14 7.35 11.10 -2.01
C ALA A 14 7.44 9.93 -2.98
N ILE A 15 6.63 8.90 -2.72
CA ILE A 15 6.50 7.75 -3.62
C ILE A 15 5.54 8.20 -4.72
N THR A 16 6.08 8.76 -5.80
CA THR A 16 5.27 9.25 -6.93
C THR A 16 5.31 8.27 -8.09
N GLY A 17 4.15 8.09 -8.74
CA GLY A 17 4.05 7.29 -9.97
C GLY A 17 3.98 5.77 -9.76
N LEU A 18 3.66 5.32 -8.55
CA LEU A 18 3.29 3.93 -8.30
C LEU A 18 1.77 3.79 -8.38
N GLY A 19 1.28 2.87 -9.20
CA GLY A 19 -0.14 2.55 -9.21
C GLY A 19 -0.57 1.81 -7.94
N PRO A 20 -1.88 1.68 -7.69
CA PRO A 20 -2.39 0.93 -6.52
C PRO A 20 -1.86 -0.50 -6.44
N LEU A 21 -1.68 -1.14 -7.59
CA LEU A 21 -1.11 -2.46 -7.68
C LEU A 21 0.37 -2.47 -7.25
N ASP A 22 1.17 -1.52 -7.71
CA ASP A 22 2.59 -1.42 -7.34
C ASP A 22 2.77 -1.18 -5.85
N VAL A 23 1.98 -0.28 -5.27
CA VAL A 23 2.00 -0.02 -3.82
C VAL A 23 1.57 -1.28 -3.05
N SER A 24 0.56 -2.02 -3.53
CA SER A 24 0.11 -3.24 -2.86
C SER A 24 1.21 -4.33 -2.82
N LEU A 25 2.08 -4.37 -3.82
CA LEU A 25 3.24 -5.29 -3.87
C LEU A 25 4.34 -4.94 -2.87
N LEU A 26 4.39 -3.69 -2.39
CA LEU A 26 5.33 -3.27 -1.34
C LEU A 26 4.94 -3.77 0.05
N TYR A 27 3.70 -4.25 0.21
CA TYR A 27 3.17 -4.80 1.44
C TYR A 27 3.00 -6.32 1.29
N PRO A 28 3.89 -7.16 1.85
CA PRO A 28 3.83 -8.62 1.69
C PRO A 28 2.49 -9.22 2.11
N ASP A 29 1.90 -8.68 3.17
CA ASP A 29 0.61 -9.13 3.71
C ASP A 29 -0.53 -8.86 2.71
N ILE A 30 -0.52 -7.67 2.09
CA ILE A 30 -1.53 -7.25 1.11
C ILE A 30 -1.32 -8.00 -0.21
N ALA A 31 -0.08 -8.12 -0.67
CA ALA A 31 0.28 -8.87 -1.88
C ALA A 31 -0.13 -10.35 -1.77
N ALA A 32 0.05 -10.97 -0.60
CA ALA A 32 -0.38 -12.34 -0.34
C ALA A 32 -1.90 -12.51 -0.33
N LEU A 33 -2.66 -11.46 -0.03
CA LEU A 33 -4.12 -11.45 -0.07
C LEU A 33 -4.68 -11.05 -1.44
N HIS A 34 -3.90 -10.33 -2.24
CA HIS A 34 -4.29 -9.88 -3.58
C HIS A 34 -4.64 -11.05 -4.51
N GLN A 35 -3.92 -12.18 -4.42
CA GLN A 35 -4.26 -13.41 -5.16
C GLN A 35 -5.65 -13.99 -4.82
N SER A 36 -6.22 -13.60 -3.68
CA SER A 36 -7.56 -14.00 -3.22
C SER A 36 -8.63 -12.94 -3.53
N CYS A 37 -8.25 -11.79 -4.10
CA CYS A 37 -9.23 -10.81 -4.57
C CYS A 37 -9.96 -11.33 -5.80
N HIS A 38 -11.25 -11.00 -5.91
CA HIS A 38 -12.05 -11.36 -7.07
C HIS A 38 -11.55 -10.71 -8.37
N PHE A 39 -11.02 -9.48 -8.27
CA PHE A 39 -10.52 -8.70 -9.39
C PHE A 39 -8.99 -8.72 -9.43
N LYS A 40 -8.42 -8.87 -10.64
CA LYS A 40 -6.97 -8.83 -10.86
C LYS A 40 -6.40 -7.41 -10.73
N ASP A 41 -7.20 -6.41 -11.08
CA ASP A 41 -6.84 -4.99 -10.98
C ASP A 41 -7.49 -4.34 -9.74
N CYS A 42 -7.64 -5.12 -8.65
CA CYS A 42 -8.23 -4.62 -7.42
C CYS A 42 -7.33 -3.56 -6.78
N SER A 43 -7.84 -2.34 -6.64
CA SER A 43 -7.18 -1.22 -5.96
C SER A 43 -7.25 -1.33 -4.44
N HIS A 44 -8.06 -2.24 -3.91
CA HIS A 44 -8.31 -2.45 -2.49
C HIS A 44 -8.87 -1.20 -1.76
N VAL A 45 -9.54 -0.29 -2.49
CA VAL A 45 -10.09 0.95 -1.92
C VAL A 45 -11.62 0.90 -1.85
N HIS A 46 -12.28 0.63 -2.97
CA HIS A 46 -13.74 0.76 -3.11
C HIS A 46 -14.43 -0.55 -3.55
N GLU A 47 -13.66 -1.60 -3.82
CA GLU A 47 -14.19 -2.84 -4.37
C GLU A 47 -15.01 -3.62 -3.33
N PRO A 48 -16.18 -4.16 -3.70
CA PRO A 48 -17.06 -4.85 -2.75
C PRO A 48 -16.54 -6.23 -2.33
N ASP A 49 -15.90 -7.00 -3.22
CA ASP A 49 -15.35 -8.33 -2.93
C ASP A 49 -13.80 -8.31 -2.89
N CYS A 50 -13.27 -7.43 -2.05
CA CYS A 50 -11.84 -7.30 -1.81
C CYS A 50 -11.40 -8.21 -0.67
N ALA A 51 -10.48 -9.15 -0.94
CA ALA A 51 -9.95 -10.04 0.10
C ALA A 51 -9.13 -9.29 1.15
N VAL A 52 -8.41 -8.23 0.76
CA VAL A 52 -7.64 -7.38 1.68
C VAL A 52 -8.57 -6.68 2.67
N ARG A 53 -9.68 -6.10 2.20
CA ARG A 53 -10.64 -5.42 3.07
C ARG A 53 -11.32 -6.40 4.02
N ARG A 54 -11.73 -7.58 3.53
CA ARG A 54 -12.26 -8.65 4.39
C ARG A 54 -11.24 -9.12 5.43
N ALA A 55 -9.97 -9.21 5.06
CA ALA A 55 -8.90 -9.58 5.98
C ALA A 55 -8.70 -8.51 7.05
N ALA A 56 -8.79 -7.22 6.70
CA ALA A 56 -8.75 -6.12 7.66
C ALA A 56 -9.96 -6.17 8.62
N GLU A 57 -11.17 -6.34 8.10
CA GLU A 57 -12.41 -6.44 8.89
C GLU A 57 -12.44 -7.66 9.83
N SER A 58 -11.87 -8.79 9.40
CA SER A 58 -11.79 -10.03 10.20
C SER A 58 -10.59 -10.06 11.15
N GLY A 59 -9.68 -9.09 11.09
CA GLY A 59 -8.46 -9.03 11.90
C GLY A 59 -7.33 -9.94 11.40
N ALA A 60 -7.45 -10.55 10.23
CA ALA A 60 -6.37 -11.31 9.59
C ALA A 60 -5.27 -10.40 9.02
N LEU A 61 -5.61 -9.16 8.66
CA LEU A 61 -4.69 -8.08 8.34
C LEU A 61 -4.82 -7.00 9.43
N ALA A 62 -3.69 -6.48 9.92
CA ALA A 62 -3.74 -5.38 10.87
C ALA A 62 -4.36 -4.13 10.23
N GLU A 63 -5.36 -3.56 10.88
CA GLU A 63 -6.08 -2.37 10.40
C GLU A 63 -5.12 -1.20 10.12
N THR A 64 -4.10 -1.02 10.97
CA THR A 64 -3.05 0.01 10.78
C THR A 64 -2.25 -0.17 9.49
N ARG A 65 -2.08 -1.42 9.01
CA ARG A 65 -1.38 -1.71 7.75
C ARG A 65 -2.24 -1.32 6.56
N TYR A 66 -3.53 -1.63 6.64
CA TYR A 66 -4.51 -1.24 5.62
C TYR A 66 -4.68 0.29 5.56
N ASP A 67 -4.77 0.95 6.71
CA ASP A 67 -4.83 2.41 6.82
C ASP A 67 -3.58 3.09 6.23
N SER A 68 -2.39 2.56 6.55
CA SER A 68 -1.13 3.06 5.96
C SER A 68 -1.13 2.94 4.43
N TYR A 69 -1.62 1.80 3.90
CA TYR A 69 -1.76 1.60 2.46
C TYR A 69 -2.72 2.63 1.85
N LEU A 70 -3.91 2.80 2.44
CA LEU A 70 -4.89 3.78 1.99
C LEU A 70 -4.34 5.21 2.02
N SER A 71 -3.60 5.58 3.06
CA SER A 71 -2.98 6.91 3.16
C SER A 71 -2.06 7.19 1.97
N ILE A 72 -1.24 6.21 1.56
CA ILE A 72 -0.33 6.36 0.43
C ILE A 72 -1.11 6.48 -0.89
N ILE A 73 -2.12 5.62 -1.10
CA ILE A 73 -2.93 5.63 -2.31
C ILE A 73 -3.72 6.94 -2.45
N LEU A 74 -4.30 7.41 -1.35
CA LEU A 74 -5.06 8.66 -1.33
C LEU A 74 -4.16 9.87 -1.57
N GLU A 75 -2.93 9.85 -1.04
CA GLU A 75 -1.95 10.91 -1.26
C GLU A 75 -1.46 10.94 -2.72
N ASP A 76 -1.19 9.78 -3.34
CA ASP A 76 -0.82 9.69 -4.76
C ASP A 76 -1.97 10.14 -5.69
N LEU A 77 -3.21 9.71 -5.40
CA LEU A 77 -4.41 10.17 -6.12
C LEU A 77 -4.64 11.68 -6.00
N ALA A 78 -4.31 12.28 -4.86
CA ALA A 78 -4.41 13.72 -4.64
C ALA A 78 -3.26 14.50 -5.29
N ALA A 79 -2.10 13.86 -5.51
CA ALA A 79 -0.93 14.46 -6.13
C ALA A 79 -0.96 14.44 -7.67
N SER A 80 -1.90 13.72 -8.28
CA SER A 80 -2.09 13.67 -9.73
C SER A 80 -3.11 14.73 -10.19
N PRO A 81 -2.70 15.80 -10.91
CA PRO A 81 -3.60 16.83 -11.43
C PRO A 81 -4.45 16.36 -12.62
#